data_AF-A8P1A3-F1
#
_entry.id   AF-A8P1A3-F1
#
_cell.length_a   1.000
_cell.length_b   1.000
_cell.length_c   1.000
_cell.angle_alpha   90.00
_cell.angle_beta   90.00
_cell.angle_gamma   90.00
#
_symmetry.space_group_name_H-M   'P 1'
#
loop_
_entity.id
_entity.type
_entity.pdbx_description
1 polymer ?
#
loop_
_entity_poly.entity_id
_entity_poly.type
_entity_poly.pdbx_seq_one_letter_code
_entity_poly.pdbx_strand_id
1 'polypeptide(L)'
;MPDTSLGFKIIKDVVRQRHLDQLSAHPKLYAEPLKTMPVFATREDIVQWSEESKAQIAQGQADRVYGGPIGSPLNLNNAFMAFMESATVYLRDTSKVLDAVQKYQAGHVEEALRLLEDSTRIIDEIAEMWGMEFVQICDLPERHPDGHSFLVGPYCGAFFPKDFSGHNPFIGIAYKGTSNFGEFLNDLLAASTIKASGRLWNTEVCSGFYYPLFSTYSAKTLTTTAAVTSTMPFVMVQQAVQDLITRATTTVITHVTGHSLGGAYATLTHGQLCIEGFGAAGAAVGDLYTFGGPRAGRGDFATLFKASVAPPTDQGSTWRIVNYKDYIPKVPASKPLIPVSNPFVHIDAGVMVYPDKQPESLPSEIGTKPTWSIPTAISPHYTTEYYKSLVFATTGKPPVSATLARAPHSPSLSTYNTTQVTAKLEPETRNALPGAEVTFEPGHGGFVVGKVRYGHFLGEIVALGTLSEVSQNPQFFCDSMEALYGKENHAVFSVKDGKTLEVRFIVDDQEVAVARASTSEDIDQVPTRGVCRFYDDGTLEAVEQSVAQSAAAVFQHASA
;
A
#
# COMPACT_ATOMS: atom_id res chain seq x y z
N MET A 1 28.83 20.05 23.32
CA MET A 1 28.23 20.07 21.97
C MET A 1 26.80 20.58 22.13
N PRO A 2 26.30 21.49 21.27
CA PRO A 2 24.89 21.85 21.30
C PRO A 2 24.04 20.59 21.10
N ASP A 3 22.94 20.48 21.85
CA ASP A 3 22.05 19.33 21.82
C ASP A 3 21.50 19.14 20.39
N THR A 4 22.01 18.12 19.69
CA THR A 4 21.64 17.82 18.31
C THR A 4 20.17 17.43 18.18
N SER A 5 19.58 16.89 19.25
CA SER A 5 18.18 16.47 19.29
C SER A 5 17.22 17.66 19.22
N LEU A 6 17.55 18.77 19.90
CA LEU A 6 16.74 19.99 19.87
C LEU A 6 16.75 20.64 18.48
N GLY A 7 17.87 20.54 17.75
CA GLY A 7 18.01 21.07 16.40
C GLY A 7 17.13 20.35 15.38
N PHE A 8 17.09 19.02 15.42
CA PHE A 8 16.24 18.24 14.52
C PHE A 8 14.76 18.40 14.83
N LYS A 9 14.40 18.52 16.12
CA LYS A 9 13.01 18.81 16.51
C LYS A 9 12.46 20.06 15.82
N ILE A 10 13.22 21.16 15.83
CA ILE A 10 12.81 22.42 15.19
C ILE A 10 12.60 22.22 13.68
N ILE A 11 13.52 21.52 13.00
CA ILE A 11 13.41 21.24 11.56
C ILE A 11 12.18 20.38 11.28
N LYS A 12 11.95 19.32 12.05
CA LYS A 12 10.78 18.45 11.92
C LYS A 12 9.48 19.24 12.12
N ASP A 13 9.43 20.16 13.08
CA ASP A 13 8.25 20.99 13.33
C ASP A 13 7.98 21.96 12.16
N VAL A 14 9.02 22.53 11.54
CA VAL A 14 8.88 23.34 10.30
C VAL A 14 8.32 22.49 9.15
N VAL A 15 8.80 21.27 8.96
CA VAL A 15 8.29 20.35 7.92
C VAL A 15 6.82 19.99 8.20
N ARG A 16 6.49 19.63 9.45
CA ARG A 16 5.11 19.32 9.89
C ARG A 16 4.16 20.49 9.71
N GLN A 17 4.62 21.71 10.00
CA GLN A 17 3.83 22.92 9.80
C GLN A 17 3.50 23.13 8.31
N ARG A 18 4.49 22.97 7.42
CA ARG A 18 4.26 23.03 5.96
C ARG A 18 3.32 21.94 5.47
N HIS A 19 3.38 20.75 6.08
CA HIS A 19 2.46 19.65 5.78
C HIS A 19 1.03 19.94 6.22
N LEU A 20 0.82 20.49 7.42
CA LEU A 20 -0.50 20.95 7.88
C LEU A 20 -1.04 22.06 6.99
N ASP A 21 -0.21 23.01 6.55
CA ASP A 21 -0.60 24.04 5.60
C ASP A 21 -1.12 23.41 4.29
N GLN A 22 -0.40 22.43 3.73
CA GLN A 22 -0.83 21.69 2.54
C GLN A 22 -2.20 21.03 2.76
N LEU A 23 -2.37 20.28 3.85
CA LEU A 23 -3.60 19.55 4.12
C LEU A 23 -4.79 20.47 4.45
N SER A 24 -4.54 21.61 5.09
CA SER A 24 -5.57 22.59 5.43
C SER A 24 -6.23 23.23 4.21
N ALA A 25 -5.54 23.21 3.06
CA ALA A 25 -6.10 23.65 1.78
C ALA A 25 -7.28 22.77 1.31
N HIS A 26 -7.46 21.58 1.89
CA HIS A 26 -8.57 20.70 1.57
C HIS A 26 -9.79 20.97 2.49
N PRO A 27 -10.94 21.39 1.93
CA PRO A 27 -12.10 21.75 2.73
C PRO A 27 -12.77 20.54 3.41
N LYS A 28 -12.54 19.32 2.91
CA LYS A 28 -13.14 18.08 3.40
C LYS A 28 -12.21 16.90 3.15
N LEU A 29 -11.43 16.51 4.16
CA LEU A 29 -10.67 15.27 4.12
C LEU A 29 -11.44 14.16 4.81
N TYR A 30 -11.42 12.96 4.22
CA TYR A 30 -12.09 11.78 4.76
C TYR A 30 -11.10 10.62 4.94
N ALA A 31 -11.26 9.86 6.02
CA ALA A 31 -10.73 8.49 6.06
C ALA A 31 -11.61 7.63 5.13
N GLU A 32 -11.00 6.91 4.19
CA GLU A 32 -11.69 5.76 3.63
C GLU A 32 -11.81 4.68 4.71
N PRO A 33 -12.96 4.00 4.83
CA PRO A 33 -13.01 2.73 5.52
C PRO A 33 -12.01 1.78 4.85
N LEU A 34 -11.17 1.10 5.63
CA LEU A 34 -10.33 0.01 5.12
C LEU A 34 -11.25 -1.13 4.64
N LYS A 35 -11.63 -1.11 3.37
CA LYS A 35 -12.54 -2.11 2.78
C LYS A 35 -11.86 -3.45 2.49
N THR A 36 -10.52 -3.53 2.51
CA THR A 36 -9.74 -4.74 2.17
C THR A 36 -8.59 -4.97 3.14
N MET A 37 -8.06 -6.21 3.18
CA MET A 37 -6.91 -6.56 4.01
C MET A 37 -5.66 -5.74 3.64
N PRO A 38 -4.79 -5.42 4.62
CA PRO A 38 -3.57 -4.68 4.34
C PRO A 38 -2.64 -5.50 3.44
N VAL A 39 -2.30 -4.94 2.27
CA VAL A 39 -1.26 -5.41 1.32
C VAL A 39 0.16 -5.19 1.89
N PHE A 40 0.24 -4.74 3.14
CA PHE A 40 1.42 -4.24 3.81
C PHE A 40 1.63 -4.96 5.15
N ALA A 41 2.89 -5.00 5.57
CA ALA A 41 3.34 -5.60 6.80
C ALA A 41 2.74 -4.92 8.03
N THR A 42 2.51 -5.69 9.08
CA THR A 42 2.13 -5.17 10.41
C THR A 42 3.35 -4.57 11.12
N ARG A 43 3.11 -3.90 12.26
CA ARG A 43 4.20 -3.42 13.12
C ARG A 43 5.09 -4.57 13.56
N GLU A 44 4.48 -5.67 13.98
CA GLU A 44 5.16 -6.87 14.47
C GLU A 44 6.04 -7.49 13.38
N ASP A 45 5.54 -7.56 12.14
CA ASP A 45 6.32 -8.01 10.99
C ASP A 45 7.57 -7.14 10.79
N ILE A 46 7.42 -5.81 10.74
CA ILE A 46 8.57 -4.91 10.48
C ILE A 46 9.60 -4.94 11.62
N VAL A 47 9.15 -5.01 12.88
CA VAL A 47 10.05 -5.16 14.05
C VAL A 47 10.85 -6.45 13.92
N GLN A 48 10.18 -7.55 13.60
CA GLN A 48 10.83 -8.83 13.41
C GLN A 48 11.82 -8.82 12.24
N TRP A 49 11.43 -8.24 11.10
CA TRP A 49 12.29 -8.09 9.93
C TRP A 49 13.54 -7.27 10.23
N SER A 50 13.38 -6.22 11.04
CA SER A 50 14.48 -5.36 11.48
C SER A 50 15.48 -6.13 12.35
N GLU A 51 14.98 -7.01 13.21
CA GLU A 51 15.82 -7.87 14.06
C GLU A 51 16.56 -8.95 13.26
N GLU A 52 15.87 -9.60 12.32
CA GLU A 52 16.45 -10.66 11.49
C GLU A 52 17.45 -10.14 10.44
N SER A 53 17.27 -8.89 9.99
CA SER A 53 18.03 -8.30 8.89
C SER A 53 18.96 -7.15 9.31
N LYS A 54 19.41 -7.13 10.57
CA LYS A 54 20.33 -6.11 11.11
C LYS A 54 21.58 -5.89 10.25
N ALA A 55 22.15 -6.97 9.72
CA ALA A 55 23.37 -6.89 8.91
C ALA A 55 23.13 -6.18 7.57
N GLN A 56 22.02 -6.49 6.88
CA GLN A 56 21.64 -5.86 5.62
C GLN A 56 21.33 -4.37 5.81
N ILE A 57 20.60 -4.03 6.88
CA ILE A 57 20.28 -2.64 7.26
C ILE A 57 21.58 -1.87 7.53
N ALA A 58 22.45 -2.40 8.40
CA ALA A 58 23.73 -1.76 8.73
C ALA A 58 24.62 -1.57 7.50
N GLN A 59 24.66 -2.55 6.59
CA GLN A 59 25.43 -2.42 5.35
C GLN A 59 24.83 -1.37 4.42
N GLY A 60 23.50 -1.35 4.23
CA GLY A 60 22.84 -0.32 3.43
C GLY A 60 23.09 1.09 3.96
N GLN A 61 23.10 1.26 5.28
CA GLN A 61 23.45 2.55 5.91
C GLN A 61 24.92 2.93 5.72
N ALA A 62 25.84 1.98 5.87
CA ALA A 62 27.26 2.21 5.64
C ALA A 62 27.54 2.65 4.19
N ASP A 63 26.79 2.08 3.25
CA ASP A 63 26.82 2.40 1.83
C ASP A 63 26.00 3.65 1.47
N ARG A 64 25.36 4.30 2.46
CA ARG A 64 24.50 5.49 2.27
C ARG A 64 23.33 5.24 1.31
N VAL A 65 22.93 3.97 1.20
CA VAL A 65 21.94 3.47 0.25
C VAL A 65 22.26 3.90 -1.19
N TYR A 66 23.55 4.00 -1.50
CA TYR A 66 24.07 4.45 -2.79
C TYR A 66 24.97 3.39 -3.40
N GLY A 67 24.55 2.85 -4.54
CA GLY A 67 25.24 1.80 -5.28
C GLY A 67 26.41 2.30 -6.14
N GLY A 68 26.62 3.61 -6.20
CA GLY A 68 27.60 4.25 -7.07
C GLY A 68 26.97 4.95 -8.28
N PRO A 69 27.81 5.52 -9.16
CA PRO A 69 27.34 6.21 -10.36
C PRO A 69 26.57 5.26 -11.27
N ILE A 70 25.79 5.81 -12.19
CA ILE A 70 24.99 4.99 -13.09
C ILE A 70 25.81 3.89 -13.82
N GLY A 71 25.21 2.71 -13.97
CA GLY A 71 25.85 1.55 -14.58
C GLY A 71 26.60 0.68 -13.58
N SER A 72 26.73 1.13 -12.33
CA SER A 72 27.12 0.27 -11.22
C SER A 72 26.14 -0.89 -11.08
N PRO A 73 26.57 -2.08 -10.64
CA PRO A 73 25.66 -3.19 -10.39
C PRO A 73 24.74 -2.89 -9.20
N LEU A 74 23.57 -3.53 -9.16
CA LEU A 74 22.65 -3.42 -8.04
C LEU A 74 23.31 -3.91 -6.75
N ASN A 75 23.43 -3.03 -5.75
CA ASN A 75 23.73 -3.45 -4.39
C ASN A 75 22.43 -3.87 -3.69
N LEU A 76 22.33 -5.17 -3.40
CA LEU A 76 21.12 -5.76 -2.81
C LEU A 76 20.88 -5.31 -1.37
N ASN A 77 21.91 -4.93 -0.61
CA ASN A 77 21.72 -4.40 0.74
C ASN A 77 21.16 -2.96 0.71
N ASN A 78 21.58 -2.15 -0.27
CA ASN A 78 20.99 -0.83 -0.49
C ASN A 78 19.51 -0.95 -0.88
N ALA A 79 19.20 -1.83 -1.84
CA ALA A 79 17.81 -2.10 -2.19
C ALA A 79 17.02 -2.67 -1.00
N PHE A 80 17.61 -3.53 -0.18
CA PHE A 80 16.96 -4.05 1.02
C PHE A 80 16.61 -2.92 2.00
N MET A 81 17.54 -2.01 2.27
CA MET A 81 17.30 -0.87 3.16
C MET A 81 16.20 0.05 2.62
N ALA A 82 16.26 0.41 1.32
CA ALA A 82 15.23 1.21 0.67
C ALA A 82 13.84 0.52 0.68
N PHE A 83 13.81 -0.81 0.59
CA PHE A 83 12.58 -1.58 0.75
C PHE A 83 12.02 -1.48 2.17
N MET A 84 12.85 -1.60 3.20
CA MET A 84 12.42 -1.48 4.59
C MET A 84 11.79 -0.11 4.87
N GLU A 85 12.39 0.98 4.35
CA GLU A 85 11.81 2.32 4.41
C GLU A 85 10.43 2.38 3.72
N SER A 86 10.34 1.84 2.49
CA SER A 86 9.09 1.77 1.71
C SER A 86 7.98 0.94 2.37
N ALA A 87 8.34 -0.11 3.10
CA ALA A 87 7.38 -0.95 3.82
C ALA A 87 6.91 -0.27 5.11
N THR A 88 7.81 0.42 5.81
CA THR A 88 7.52 1.02 7.12
C THR A 88 6.57 2.20 7.04
N VAL A 89 6.61 2.99 5.96
CA VAL A 89 5.68 4.13 5.78
C VAL A 89 4.20 3.72 5.73
N TYR A 90 3.87 2.44 5.55
CA TYR A 90 2.49 1.98 5.67
C TYR A 90 1.92 2.04 7.10
N LEU A 91 2.77 2.14 8.13
CA LEU A 91 2.37 2.10 9.55
C LEU A 91 1.87 3.45 10.11
N ARG A 92 1.70 4.48 9.26
CA ARG A 92 1.15 5.78 9.67
C ARG A 92 -0.30 5.64 10.11
N ASP A 93 -0.62 6.21 11.26
CA ASP A 93 -1.99 6.33 11.76
C ASP A 93 -2.74 7.47 11.05
N THR A 94 -3.55 7.11 10.07
CA THR A 94 -4.31 8.08 9.26
C THR A 94 -5.41 8.78 10.06
N SER A 95 -5.94 8.17 11.13
CA SER A 95 -6.94 8.82 12.00
C SER A 95 -6.37 10.05 12.69
N LYS A 96 -5.14 9.94 13.19
CA LYS A 96 -4.46 11.08 13.83
C LYS A 96 -4.11 12.20 12.86
N VAL A 97 -3.81 11.88 11.59
CA VAL A 97 -3.63 12.90 10.55
C VAL A 97 -4.93 13.68 10.33
N LEU A 98 -6.08 13.00 10.28
CA LEU A 98 -7.38 13.67 10.15
C LEU A 98 -7.67 14.58 11.34
N ASP A 99 -7.45 14.09 12.57
CA ASP A 99 -7.62 14.88 13.78
C ASP A 99 -6.68 16.10 13.77
N ALA A 100 -5.42 15.92 13.36
CA ALA A 100 -4.45 17.00 13.25
C ALA A 100 -4.95 18.12 12.30
N VAL A 101 -5.47 17.76 11.13
CA VAL A 101 -6.00 18.74 10.18
C VAL A 101 -7.22 19.46 10.75
N GLN A 102 -8.13 18.76 11.40
CA GLN A 102 -9.31 19.38 12.03
C GLN A 102 -8.90 20.38 13.12
N LYS A 103 -7.95 20.01 13.98
CA LYS A 103 -7.39 20.89 15.01
C LYS A 103 -6.69 22.09 14.41
N TYR A 104 -5.94 21.90 13.33
CA TYR A 104 -5.27 22.98 12.63
C TYR A 104 -6.26 23.98 12.03
N GLN A 105 -7.32 23.50 11.37
CA GLN A 105 -8.40 24.33 10.83
C GLN A 105 -9.18 25.09 11.92
N ALA A 106 -9.25 24.53 13.14
CA ALA A 106 -9.83 25.19 14.32
C ALA A 106 -8.87 26.20 15.00
N GLY A 107 -7.66 26.39 14.49
CA GLY A 107 -6.65 27.29 15.07
C GLY A 107 -5.88 26.70 16.26
N HIS A 108 -6.01 25.40 16.53
CA HIS A 108 -5.30 24.69 17.61
C HIS A 108 -3.97 24.13 17.09
N VAL A 109 -3.04 25.02 16.72
CA VAL A 109 -1.80 24.68 16.00
C VAL A 109 -0.90 23.71 16.79
N GLU A 110 -0.66 23.96 18.08
CA GLU A 110 0.20 23.09 18.89
C GLU A 110 -0.37 21.67 19.02
N GLU A 111 -1.69 21.55 19.20
CA GLU A 111 -2.36 20.25 19.28
C GLU A 111 -2.30 19.52 17.93
N ALA A 112 -2.46 20.24 16.82
CA ALA A 112 -2.35 19.69 15.47
C ALA A 112 -0.94 19.13 15.19
N LEU A 113 0.11 19.88 15.54
CA LEU A 113 1.49 19.42 15.38
C LEU A 113 1.77 18.16 16.20
N ARG A 114 1.27 18.11 17.45
CA ARG A 114 1.40 16.94 18.32
C ARG A 114 0.68 15.71 17.74
N LEU A 115 -0.53 15.89 17.21
CA LEU A 115 -1.29 14.80 16.58
C LEU A 115 -0.60 14.29 15.31
N LEU A 116 -0.01 15.20 14.52
CA LEU A 116 0.74 14.81 13.33
C LEU A 116 2.02 14.04 13.69
N GLU A 117 2.72 14.45 14.75
CA GLU A 117 3.83 13.68 15.33
C GLU A 117 3.38 12.30 15.84
N ASP A 118 2.29 12.24 16.61
CA ASP A 118 1.73 10.98 17.11
C ASP A 118 1.29 10.04 15.96
N SER A 119 0.95 10.58 14.79
CA SER A 119 0.53 9.79 13.62
C SER A 119 1.66 8.93 13.03
N THR A 120 2.91 9.33 13.25
CA THR A 120 4.10 8.63 12.75
C THR A 120 4.85 7.86 13.83
N ARG A 121 4.36 7.83 15.08
CA ARG A 121 5.07 7.25 16.23
C ARG A 121 5.61 5.83 16.00
N ILE A 122 4.83 4.96 15.35
CA ILE A 122 5.28 3.59 15.05
C ILE A 122 6.45 3.60 14.05
N ILE A 123 6.43 4.50 13.07
CA ILE A 123 7.52 4.68 12.10
C ILE A 123 8.76 5.22 12.81
N ASP A 124 8.59 6.19 13.71
CA ASP A 124 9.69 6.73 14.53
C ASP A 124 10.32 5.64 15.42
N GLU A 125 9.52 4.78 16.06
CA GLU A 125 10.01 3.63 16.84
C GLU A 125 10.85 2.65 16.00
N ILE A 126 10.44 2.40 14.75
CA ILE A 126 11.17 1.49 13.84
C ILE A 126 12.44 2.17 13.30
N ALA A 127 12.36 3.45 12.92
CA ALA A 127 13.54 4.21 12.48
C ALA A 127 14.60 4.26 13.60
N GLU A 128 14.17 4.41 14.85
CA GLU A 128 15.04 4.35 16.04
C GLU A 128 15.81 3.03 16.13
N MET A 129 15.17 1.89 15.86
CA MET A 129 15.83 0.58 15.85
C MET A 129 16.97 0.51 14.83
N TRP A 130 16.89 1.30 13.76
CA TRP A 130 17.91 1.40 12.73
C TRP A 130 18.93 2.51 13.03
N GLY A 131 18.80 3.27 14.12
CA GLY A 131 19.66 4.44 14.39
C GLY A 131 19.35 5.63 13.48
N MET A 132 18.10 5.74 13.02
CA MET A 132 17.60 6.77 12.12
C MET A 132 16.47 7.56 12.78
N GLU A 133 16.09 8.65 12.13
CA GLU A 133 14.89 9.43 12.39
C GLU A 133 14.00 9.46 11.16
N PHE A 134 12.72 9.76 11.37
CA PHE A 134 11.73 9.91 10.32
C PHE A 134 11.00 11.25 10.41
N VAL A 135 10.63 11.83 9.27
CA VAL A 135 9.69 12.95 9.20
C VAL A 135 8.76 12.80 8.00
N GLN A 136 7.46 12.97 8.21
CA GLN A 136 6.48 13.04 7.12
C GLN A 136 6.56 14.41 6.45
N ILE A 137 6.63 14.43 5.12
CA ILE A 137 6.84 15.64 4.32
C ILE A 137 5.51 16.17 3.77
N CYS A 138 4.74 15.31 3.12
CA CYS A 138 3.52 15.72 2.42
C CYS A 138 2.58 14.54 2.20
N ASP A 139 1.30 14.84 1.99
CA ASP A 139 0.32 13.89 1.46
C ASP A 139 0.06 14.16 -0.01
N LEU A 140 -0.40 13.13 -0.73
CA LEU A 140 -0.65 13.16 -2.16
C LEU A 140 -2.13 12.79 -2.41
N PRO A 141 -3.10 13.59 -1.93
CA PRO A 141 -4.52 13.28 -2.09
C PRO A 141 -4.89 13.29 -3.58
N GLU A 142 -5.65 12.27 -3.98
CA GLU A 142 -5.90 11.92 -5.38
C GLU A 142 -6.76 12.95 -6.13
N ARG A 143 -7.70 13.63 -5.47
CA ARG A 143 -8.57 14.62 -6.15
C ARG A 143 -8.72 15.95 -5.40
N HIS A 144 -8.65 16.97 -6.25
CA HIS A 144 -8.97 18.39 -6.07
C HIS A 144 -10.24 18.61 -5.21
N PRO A 145 -10.43 19.80 -4.60
CA PRO A 145 -11.65 20.16 -3.88
C PRO A 145 -13.00 19.96 -4.60
N ASP A 146 -13.03 19.54 -5.87
CA ASP A 146 -14.23 19.33 -6.68
C ASP A 146 -14.60 17.85 -6.96
N GLY A 147 -14.07 16.86 -6.22
CA GLY A 147 -14.62 15.50 -6.34
C GLY A 147 -13.88 14.33 -5.72
N HIS A 148 -13.68 14.37 -4.39
CA HIS A 148 -13.23 13.32 -3.44
C HIS A 148 -11.78 13.45 -2.92
N SER A 149 -11.61 14.01 -1.71
CA SER A 149 -10.31 14.14 -1.04
C SER A 149 -10.13 13.09 0.08
N PHE A 150 -9.66 11.90 -0.29
CA PHE A 150 -9.38 10.82 0.67
C PHE A 150 -7.95 10.91 1.21
N LEU A 151 -7.79 10.81 2.54
CA LEU A 151 -6.49 10.89 3.25
C LEU A 151 -5.77 9.54 3.42
N VAL A 152 -6.42 8.43 3.05
CA VAL A 152 -5.85 7.06 3.07
C VAL A 152 -4.89 6.81 1.89
N GLY A 153 -4.70 7.84 1.07
CA GLY A 153 -3.88 7.84 -0.13
C GLY A 153 -2.35 7.77 0.11
N PRO A 154 -1.60 7.98 -0.98
CA PRO A 154 -0.14 8.00 -0.97
C PRO A 154 0.37 9.24 -0.21
N TYR A 155 1.53 9.10 0.41
CA TYR A 155 2.21 10.21 1.10
C TYR A 155 3.73 10.01 1.01
N CYS A 156 4.48 11.06 1.32
CA CYS A 156 5.94 11.07 1.32
C CYS A 156 6.50 11.36 2.71
N GLY A 157 7.56 10.66 3.09
CA GLY A 157 8.38 10.98 4.25
C GLY A 157 9.86 10.81 3.97
N ALA A 158 10.70 11.26 4.90
CA ALA A 158 12.14 11.13 4.83
C ALA A 158 12.70 10.37 6.03
N PHE A 159 13.54 9.39 5.76
CA PHE A 159 14.41 8.73 6.73
C PHE A 159 15.81 9.31 6.67
N PHE A 160 16.45 9.52 7.81
CA PHE A 160 17.83 10.03 7.88
C PHE A 160 18.56 9.53 9.13
N PRO A 161 19.88 9.27 9.08
CA PRO A 161 20.64 8.85 10.26
C PRO A 161 20.60 9.86 11.40
N LYS A 162 20.61 9.38 12.64
CA LYS A 162 20.76 10.24 13.83
C LYS A 162 22.09 10.99 13.86
N ASP A 163 23.17 10.32 13.48
CA ASP A 163 24.47 10.97 13.28
C ASP A 163 24.54 11.62 11.88
N PHE A 164 23.68 12.62 11.68
CA PHE A 164 23.57 13.32 10.41
C PHE A 164 24.70 14.33 10.17
N SER A 165 25.40 14.74 11.24
CA SER A 165 26.60 15.57 11.15
C SER A 165 27.86 14.79 10.84
N GLY A 166 27.79 13.46 10.93
CA GLY A 166 28.91 12.53 10.78
C GLY A 166 29.41 12.37 9.34
N HIS A 167 30.23 11.35 9.12
CA HIS A 167 31.02 11.22 7.90
C HIS A 167 30.21 10.85 6.64
N ASN A 168 29.01 10.28 6.79
CA ASN A 168 28.24 9.65 5.70
C ASN A 168 26.73 9.99 5.72
N PRO A 169 26.34 11.28 5.69
CA PRO A 169 24.92 11.64 5.76
C PRO A 169 24.16 11.24 4.49
N PHE A 170 22.95 10.72 4.66
CA PHE A 170 22.06 10.41 3.54
C PHE A 170 20.60 10.60 3.93
N ILE A 171 19.73 10.81 2.94
CA ILE A 171 18.29 10.96 3.14
C ILE A 171 17.54 9.99 2.21
N GLY A 172 16.74 9.11 2.79
CA GLY A 172 15.81 8.26 2.07
C GLY A 172 14.45 8.89 1.93
N ILE A 173 14.06 9.26 0.71
CA ILE A 173 12.75 9.83 0.40
C ILE A 173 11.80 8.68 0.05
N ALA A 174 10.93 8.31 0.98
CA ALA A 174 10.08 7.14 0.89
C ALA A 174 8.61 7.51 0.62
N TYR A 175 8.01 6.86 -0.37
CA TYR A 175 6.61 7.03 -0.74
C TYR A 175 5.77 5.81 -0.35
N LYS A 176 4.68 6.06 0.39
CA LYS A 176 3.66 5.04 0.67
C LYS A 176 2.81 4.79 -0.58
N GLY A 177 2.52 3.52 -0.88
CA GLY A 177 1.53 3.16 -1.89
C GLY A 177 0.09 3.22 -1.37
N THR A 178 -0.87 2.79 -2.19
CA THR A 178 -2.28 2.75 -1.80
C THR A 178 -2.55 1.65 -0.76
N SER A 179 -3.49 1.91 0.15
CA SER A 179 -4.05 0.88 1.05
C SER A 179 -5.29 0.20 0.46
N ASN A 180 -5.80 0.68 -0.69
CA ASN A 180 -7.00 0.17 -1.36
C ASN A 180 -6.64 -0.30 -2.77
N PHE A 181 -6.15 -1.54 -2.82
CA PHE A 181 -5.45 -2.07 -4.00
C PHE A 181 -6.39 -2.45 -5.16
N GLY A 182 -7.60 -2.92 -4.85
CA GLY A 182 -8.57 -3.33 -5.87
C GLY A 182 -9.05 -2.16 -6.73
N GLU A 183 -9.42 -1.04 -6.09
CA GLU A 183 -9.81 0.19 -6.79
C GLU A 183 -8.63 0.77 -7.56
N PHE A 184 -7.47 0.87 -6.92
CA PHE A 184 -6.24 1.32 -7.57
C PHE A 184 -5.89 0.54 -8.84
N LEU A 185 -5.99 -0.80 -8.82
CA LEU A 185 -5.69 -1.61 -9.99
C LEU A 185 -6.69 -1.33 -11.13
N ASN A 186 -7.96 -1.15 -10.82
CA ASN A 186 -8.99 -0.79 -11.81
C ASN A 186 -8.71 0.58 -12.43
N ASP A 187 -8.37 1.58 -11.61
CA ASP A 187 -8.01 2.91 -12.08
C ASP A 187 -6.75 2.90 -12.95
N LEU A 188 -5.77 2.08 -12.59
CA LEU A 188 -4.54 1.93 -13.35
C LEU A 188 -4.76 1.22 -14.70
N LEU A 189 -5.70 0.28 -14.77
CA LEU A 189 -6.15 -0.30 -16.04
C LEU A 189 -6.87 0.72 -16.92
N ALA A 190 -7.51 1.72 -16.29
CA ALA A 190 -8.17 2.85 -16.95
C ALA A 190 -7.26 4.09 -17.11
N ALA A 191 -5.96 3.99 -16.78
CA ALA A 191 -5.08 5.13 -16.63
C ALA A 191 -5.09 6.05 -17.86
N SER A 192 -5.31 7.34 -17.60
CA SER A 192 -5.18 8.41 -18.58
C SER A 192 -3.81 9.06 -18.51
N THR A 193 -3.41 9.74 -19.59
CA THR A 193 -2.14 10.50 -19.64
C THR A 193 -2.37 11.99 -19.59
N ILE A 194 -1.35 12.70 -19.10
CA ILE A 194 -1.23 14.15 -19.23
C ILE A 194 0.17 14.52 -19.72
N LYS A 195 0.25 15.59 -20.50
CA LYS A 195 1.52 16.21 -20.85
C LYS A 195 2.04 17.02 -19.66
N ALA A 196 3.19 16.64 -19.14
CA ALA A 196 3.86 17.30 -18.01
C ALA A 196 4.46 18.65 -18.43
N SER A 197 3.66 19.65 -18.80
CA SER A 197 4.18 20.93 -19.30
C SER A 197 5.07 21.63 -18.24
N GLY A 198 6.32 21.91 -18.60
CA GLY A 198 7.34 22.49 -17.74
C GLY A 198 8.03 21.51 -16.77
N ARG A 199 7.67 20.21 -16.81
CA ARG A 199 8.20 19.17 -15.92
C ARG A 199 8.46 17.88 -16.68
N LEU A 200 9.25 16.96 -16.14
CA LEU A 200 9.45 15.60 -16.69
C LEU A 200 9.71 15.63 -18.21
N TRP A 201 10.55 16.56 -18.64
CA TRP A 201 10.90 16.82 -20.05
C TRP A 201 9.71 17.10 -21.01
N ASN A 202 8.58 17.61 -20.52
CA ASN A 202 7.36 17.84 -21.30
C ASN A 202 6.75 16.58 -21.94
N THR A 203 6.99 15.42 -21.34
CA THR A 203 6.51 14.11 -21.83
C THR A 203 5.13 13.75 -21.29
N GLU A 204 4.57 12.66 -21.80
CA GLU A 204 3.31 12.10 -21.32
C GLU A 204 3.51 11.11 -20.16
N VAL A 205 2.86 11.39 -19.04
CA VAL A 205 2.87 10.55 -17.83
C VAL A 205 1.45 10.26 -17.34
N CYS A 206 1.30 9.27 -16.45
CA CYS A 206 -0.01 8.96 -15.86
C CYS A 206 -0.53 10.16 -15.06
N SER A 207 -1.75 10.61 -15.38
CA SER A 207 -2.38 11.76 -14.73
C SER A 207 -2.62 11.54 -13.24
N GLY A 208 -2.96 10.30 -12.84
CA GLY A 208 -3.17 9.91 -11.45
C GLY A 208 -1.92 10.01 -10.58
N PHE A 209 -0.72 9.98 -11.17
CA PHE A 209 0.54 10.20 -10.44
C PHE A 209 1.03 11.64 -10.56
N TYR A 210 0.78 12.28 -11.70
CA TYR A 210 1.23 13.63 -11.97
C TYR A 210 0.53 14.67 -11.10
N TYR A 211 -0.80 14.66 -11.05
CA TYR A 211 -1.56 15.71 -10.37
C TYR A 211 -1.28 15.76 -8.87
N PRO A 212 -1.28 14.63 -8.12
CA PRO A 212 -1.03 14.69 -6.69
C PRO A 212 0.39 15.16 -6.35
N LEU A 213 1.36 14.99 -7.25
CA LEU A 213 2.76 15.36 -7.00
C LEU A 213 3.11 16.78 -7.43
N PHE A 214 2.55 17.25 -8.54
CA PHE A 214 2.95 18.50 -9.20
C PHE A 214 1.88 19.60 -9.24
N SER A 215 0.70 19.36 -8.67
CA SER A 215 -0.29 20.42 -8.49
C SER A 215 0.05 21.31 -7.30
N THR A 216 -0.36 22.57 -7.40
CA THR A 216 -0.30 23.52 -6.30
C THR A 216 -1.51 23.34 -5.39
N TYR A 217 -1.27 23.21 -4.10
CA TYR A 217 -2.27 23.28 -3.04
C TYR A 217 -2.25 24.70 -2.44
N SER A 218 -3.36 25.41 -2.47
CA SER A 218 -3.46 26.79 -1.98
C SER A 218 -4.30 26.84 -0.71
N ALA A 219 -3.66 27.07 0.43
CA ALA A 219 -4.36 27.30 1.69
C ALA A 219 -4.69 28.78 1.89
N LYS A 220 -5.79 29.08 2.59
CA LYS A 220 -5.95 30.36 3.28
C LYS A 220 -5.25 30.23 4.64
N THR A 221 -4.09 30.86 4.79
CA THR A 221 -3.34 30.91 6.05
C THR A 221 -4.18 31.61 7.14
N LEU A 222 -4.34 30.94 8.30
CA LEU A 222 -5.08 31.46 9.46
C LEU A 222 -4.33 32.58 10.20
N THR A 223 -3.06 32.82 9.86
CA THR A 223 -2.25 33.90 10.43
C THR A 223 -2.44 35.19 9.62
N THR A 224 -3.02 36.19 10.28
CA THR A 224 -3.24 37.54 9.77
C THR A 224 -2.02 38.09 9.00
N THR A 225 -2.24 38.53 7.76
CA THR A 225 -1.33 39.25 6.84
C THR A 225 -0.26 38.49 6.04
N ALA A 226 -0.14 37.17 6.11
CA ALA A 226 0.79 36.42 5.27
C ALA A 226 0.17 35.93 3.94
N ALA A 227 0.94 35.99 2.85
CA ALA A 227 0.56 35.56 1.51
C ALA A 227 -0.01 34.14 1.46
N VAL A 228 -0.85 33.85 0.47
CA VAL A 228 -1.28 32.48 0.13
C VAL A 228 -0.04 31.63 -0.08
N THR A 229 0.26 30.72 0.84
CA THR A 229 1.32 29.73 0.68
C THR A 229 0.82 28.63 -0.24
N SER A 230 1.15 28.77 -1.52
CA SER A 230 0.99 27.72 -2.51
C SER A 230 2.07 26.65 -2.24
N THR A 231 1.65 25.44 -1.88
CA THR A 231 2.55 24.32 -1.62
C THR A 231 2.36 23.25 -2.68
N MET A 232 3.42 22.92 -3.41
CA MET A 232 3.46 21.79 -4.34
C MET A 232 4.25 20.66 -3.66
N PRO A 233 3.72 19.43 -3.53
CA PRO A 233 4.40 18.37 -2.79
C PRO A 233 5.81 18.05 -3.30
N PHE A 234 6.06 18.09 -4.61
CA PHE A 234 7.43 18.00 -5.14
C PHE A 234 8.37 19.08 -4.56
N VAL A 235 7.90 20.34 -4.48
CA VAL A 235 8.67 21.45 -3.89
C VAL A 235 8.82 21.27 -2.38
N MET A 236 7.81 20.72 -1.70
CA MET A 236 7.89 20.41 -0.27
C MET A 236 8.98 19.38 0.02
N VAL A 237 9.15 18.37 -0.85
CA VAL A 237 10.27 17.41 -0.78
C VAL A 237 11.60 18.11 -0.94
N GLN A 238 11.75 18.98 -1.94
CA GLN A 238 12.99 19.75 -2.12
C GLN A 238 13.32 20.58 -0.88
N GLN A 239 12.34 21.32 -0.36
CA GLN A 239 12.50 22.16 0.83
C GLN A 239 12.78 21.34 2.09
N ALA A 240 12.14 20.19 2.29
CA ALA A 240 12.42 19.33 3.44
C ALA A 240 13.86 18.80 3.42
N VAL A 241 14.36 18.40 2.26
CA VAL A 241 15.77 18.04 2.10
C VAL A 241 16.67 19.24 2.37
N GLN A 242 16.37 20.41 1.80
CA GLN A 242 17.14 21.65 2.04
C GLN A 242 17.21 22.01 3.53
N ASP A 243 16.11 21.85 4.28
CA ASP A 243 16.09 22.11 5.72
C ASP A 243 16.94 21.10 6.49
N LEU A 244 16.83 19.80 6.16
CA LEU A 244 17.58 18.73 6.82
C LEU A 244 19.10 18.86 6.58
N ILE A 245 19.53 19.16 5.35
CA ILE A 245 20.96 19.24 5.02
C ILE A 245 21.68 20.43 5.68
N THR A 246 20.97 21.40 6.27
CA THR A 246 21.58 22.45 7.10
C THR A 246 22.34 21.88 8.31
N ARG A 247 22.06 20.62 8.68
CA ARG A 247 22.71 19.89 9.78
C ARG A 247 23.89 19.04 9.32
N ALA A 248 24.05 18.82 8.03
CA ALA A 248 25.14 18.02 7.48
C ALA A 248 26.42 18.87 7.37
N THR A 249 27.56 18.23 7.61
CA THR A 249 28.90 18.86 7.45
C THR A 249 29.59 18.44 6.14
N THR A 250 29.05 17.42 5.47
CA THR A 250 29.53 16.87 4.21
C THR A 250 28.37 16.76 3.22
N THR A 251 28.67 16.51 1.95
CA THR A 251 27.65 16.32 0.91
C THR A 251 26.69 15.20 1.29
N VAL A 252 25.39 15.50 1.31
CA VAL A 252 24.33 14.51 1.55
C VAL A 252 23.97 13.81 0.25
N ILE A 253 23.85 12.49 0.27
CA ILE A 253 23.31 11.71 -0.86
C ILE A 253 21.86 11.41 -0.53
N THR A 254 20.96 11.63 -1.48
CA THR A 254 19.57 11.20 -1.36
C THR A 254 19.31 9.94 -2.15
N HIS A 255 18.44 9.08 -1.69
CA HIS A 255 17.79 8.08 -2.53
C HIS A 255 16.27 8.26 -2.48
N VAL A 256 15.59 7.81 -3.53
CA VAL A 256 14.14 7.85 -3.61
C VAL A 256 13.62 6.42 -3.68
N THR A 257 12.58 6.11 -2.91
CA THR A 257 12.05 4.77 -2.85
C THR A 257 10.53 4.72 -2.68
N GLY A 258 9.93 3.62 -3.12
CA GLY A 258 8.51 3.37 -2.93
C GLY A 258 8.09 1.98 -3.37
N HIS A 259 7.09 1.46 -2.67
CA HIS A 259 6.42 0.21 -2.99
C HIS A 259 5.05 0.46 -3.64
N SER A 260 4.64 -0.41 -4.57
CA SER A 260 3.32 -0.32 -5.22
C SER A 260 3.12 1.04 -5.91
N LEU A 261 1.98 1.69 -5.72
CA LEU A 261 1.72 3.07 -6.14
C LEU A 261 2.83 4.06 -5.71
N GLY A 262 3.46 3.84 -4.54
CA GLY A 262 4.58 4.66 -4.08
C GLY A 262 5.79 4.59 -5.03
N GLY A 263 6.00 3.45 -5.69
CA GLY A 263 7.06 3.29 -6.70
C GLY A 263 6.88 4.18 -7.93
N ALA A 264 5.63 4.48 -8.31
CA ALA A 264 5.36 5.43 -9.39
C ALA A 264 5.66 6.87 -8.97
N TYR A 265 5.27 7.29 -7.76
CA TYR A 265 5.62 8.60 -7.23
C TYR A 265 7.13 8.76 -7.05
N ALA A 266 7.81 7.73 -6.57
CA ALA A 266 9.27 7.69 -6.48
C ALA A 266 9.91 7.89 -7.86
N THR A 267 9.39 7.22 -8.89
CA THR A 267 9.86 7.37 -10.28
C THR A 267 9.69 8.80 -10.80
N LEU A 268 8.51 9.41 -10.65
CA LEU A 268 8.28 10.77 -11.13
C LEU A 268 9.10 11.80 -10.33
N THR A 269 9.21 11.61 -9.02
CA THR A 269 10.00 12.50 -8.15
C THR A 269 11.47 12.46 -8.52
N HIS A 270 12.05 11.25 -8.63
CA HIS A 270 13.45 11.10 -9.02
C HIS A 270 13.70 11.70 -10.40
N GLY A 271 12.83 11.43 -11.38
CA GLY A 271 12.94 12.01 -12.72
C GLY A 271 12.93 13.55 -12.73
N GLN A 272 12.12 14.18 -11.88
CA GLN A 272 12.13 15.65 -11.75
C GLN A 272 13.36 16.15 -10.99
N LEU A 273 13.85 15.41 -9.98
CA LEU A 273 15.11 15.73 -9.30
C LEU A 273 16.32 15.62 -10.24
N CYS A 274 16.30 14.72 -11.22
CA CYS A 274 17.33 14.67 -12.28
C CYS A 274 17.35 15.94 -13.15
N ILE A 275 16.26 16.71 -13.20
CA ILE A 275 16.14 17.96 -13.95
C ILE A 275 16.53 19.17 -13.08
N GLU A 276 15.97 19.26 -11.88
CA GLU A 276 16.04 20.47 -11.05
C GLU A 276 16.97 20.35 -9.83
N GLY A 277 17.35 19.12 -9.47
CA GLY A 277 18.06 18.82 -8.23
C GLY A 277 17.30 19.27 -6.99
N PHE A 278 18.06 19.57 -5.94
CA PHE A 278 17.56 20.14 -4.68
C PHE A 278 17.83 21.65 -4.59
N GLY A 279 17.82 22.36 -5.72
CA GLY A 279 18.17 23.78 -5.79
C GLY A 279 19.63 24.05 -5.40
N ALA A 280 19.89 25.22 -4.80
CA ALA A 280 21.25 25.70 -4.52
C ALA A 280 21.97 24.98 -3.36
N ALA A 281 21.26 24.19 -2.54
CA ALA A 281 21.75 23.77 -1.23
C ALA A 281 22.53 22.44 -1.20
N GLY A 282 22.76 21.77 -2.34
CA GLY A 282 23.90 20.84 -2.45
C GLY A 282 23.71 19.40 -1.92
N ALA A 283 22.48 18.86 -1.91
CA ALA A 283 22.30 17.41 -1.83
C ALA A 283 22.47 16.76 -3.22
N ALA A 284 23.15 15.61 -3.27
CA ALA A 284 23.34 14.85 -4.49
C ALA A 284 22.13 13.93 -4.75
N VAL A 285 21.63 13.93 -5.99
CA VAL A 285 20.58 13.00 -6.43
C VAL A 285 21.22 11.63 -6.63
N GLY A 286 21.11 10.77 -5.62
CA GLY A 286 21.56 9.38 -5.67
C GLY A 286 20.52 8.46 -6.32
N ASP A 287 20.33 7.28 -5.75
CA ASP A 287 19.66 6.17 -6.42
C ASP A 287 18.13 6.22 -6.33
N LEU A 288 17.47 5.53 -7.27
CA LEU A 288 16.05 5.22 -7.22
C LEU A 288 15.86 3.71 -7.02
N TYR A 289 15.07 3.33 -6.00
CA TYR A 289 14.69 1.93 -5.75
C TYR A 289 13.17 1.80 -5.70
N THR A 290 12.58 1.11 -6.68
CA THR A 290 11.13 0.87 -6.71
C THR A 290 10.81 -0.61 -6.53
N PHE A 291 9.76 -0.92 -5.78
CA PHE A 291 9.33 -2.28 -5.46
C PHE A 291 7.91 -2.50 -5.94
N GLY A 292 7.72 -3.34 -6.95
CA GLY A 292 6.38 -3.60 -7.49
C GLY A 292 5.70 -2.36 -8.06
N GLY A 293 6.47 -1.33 -8.46
CA GLY A 293 5.92 -0.09 -9.00
C GLY A 293 5.26 -0.31 -10.37
N PRO A 294 4.12 0.34 -10.65
CA PRO A 294 3.52 0.33 -11.98
C PRO A 294 4.30 1.23 -12.95
N ARG A 295 3.98 1.17 -14.24
CA ARG A 295 4.57 2.08 -15.24
C ARG A 295 4.05 3.50 -15.02
N ALA A 296 4.96 4.47 -14.89
CA ALA A 296 4.60 5.84 -14.57
C ALA A 296 4.36 6.75 -15.79
N GLY A 297 4.93 6.41 -16.95
CA GLY A 297 4.82 7.23 -18.15
C GLY A 297 5.01 6.45 -19.45
N ARG A 298 4.94 7.19 -20.56
CA ARG A 298 5.06 6.61 -21.91
C ARG A 298 6.54 6.41 -22.33
N GLY A 299 6.75 5.83 -23.51
CA GLY A 299 8.07 5.53 -24.07
C GLY A 299 9.00 6.73 -24.22
N ASP A 300 8.48 7.90 -24.55
CA ASP A 300 9.23 9.16 -24.58
C ASP A 300 9.73 9.57 -23.19
N PHE A 301 8.87 9.49 -22.16
CA PHE A 301 9.27 9.68 -20.76
C PHE A 301 10.40 8.72 -20.36
N ALA A 302 10.22 7.41 -20.58
CA ALA A 302 11.22 6.41 -20.21
C ALA A 302 12.56 6.59 -20.96
N THR A 303 12.50 7.00 -22.23
CA THR A 303 13.70 7.27 -23.04
C THR A 303 14.47 8.49 -22.53
N LEU A 304 13.77 9.60 -22.24
CA LEU A 304 14.41 10.81 -21.73
C LEU A 304 14.89 10.63 -20.29
N PHE A 305 14.15 9.88 -19.47
CA PHE A 305 14.61 9.47 -18.15
C PHE A 305 15.91 8.68 -18.25
N LYS A 306 15.95 7.62 -19.08
CA LYS A 306 17.19 6.84 -19.28
C LYS A 306 18.36 7.73 -19.73
N ALA A 307 18.10 8.70 -20.60
CA ALA A 307 19.12 9.62 -21.08
C ALA A 307 19.61 10.60 -19.99
N SER A 308 18.73 11.05 -19.10
CA SER A 308 19.08 12.00 -18.03
C SER A 308 19.93 11.38 -16.94
N VAL A 309 19.80 10.07 -16.74
CA VAL A 309 20.61 9.33 -15.79
C VAL A 309 21.86 8.73 -16.44
N ALA A 310 22.01 8.67 -17.77
CA ALA A 310 23.15 8.02 -18.46
C ALA A 310 24.51 8.71 -18.25
N PRO A 311 25.65 7.99 -18.28
CA PRO A 311 26.98 8.61 -18.16
C PRO A 311 27.18 9.75 -19.16
N PRO A 312 27.90 10.83 -18.80
CA PRO A 312 28.73 11.00 -17.59
C PRO A 312 28.04 11.77 -16.45
N THR A 313 26.79 11.45 -16.11
CA THR A 313 26.10 12.13 -15.00
C THR A 313 26.68 11.71 -13.64
N ASP A 314 26.69 12.64 -12.68
CA ASP A 314 26.98 12.35 -11.27
C ASP A 314 25.74 11.81 -10.51
N GLN A 315 24.68 11.45 -11.25
CA GLN A 315 23.43 10.97 -10.67
C GLN A 315 23.52 9.47 -10.34
N GLY A 316 22.73 9.04 -9.35
CA GLY A 316 22.65 7.64 -8.98
C GLY A 316 21.94 6.74 -9.98
N SER A 317 22.08 5.44 -9.75
CA SER A 317 21.46 4.38 -10.55
C SER A 317 19.97 4.24 -10.25
N THR A 318 19.20 3.72 -11.21
CA THR A 318 17.77 3.46 -11.02
C THR A 318 17.47 1.98 -11.13
N TRP A 319 16.69 1.46 -10.19
CA TRP A 319 16.38 0.04 -10.09
C TRP A 319 14.89 -0.21 -9.90
N ARG A 320 14.35 -1.05 -10.78
CA ARG A 320 13.00 -1.61 -10.63
C ARG A 320 13.09 -3.04 -10.13
N ILE A 321 12.77 -3.23 -8.86
CA ILE A 321 12.75 -4.54 -8.23
C ILE A 321 11.33 -5.09 -8.33
N VAL A 322 11.21 -6.26 -8.96
CA VAL A 322 9.92 -6.91 -9.21
C VAL A 322 9.93 -8.30 -8.59
N ASN A 323 9.00 -8.57 -7.69
CA ASN A 323 8.84 -9.91 -7.16
C ASN A 323 8.28 -10.84 -8.25
N TYR A 324 8.74 -12.09 -8.26
CA TYR A 324 8.26 -13.07 -9.21
C TYR A 324 6.74 -13.23 -9.12
N LYS A 325 6.06 -13.19 -10.27
CA LYS A 325 4.60 -13.21 -10.42
C LYS A 325 3.87 -11.95 -9.94
N ASP A 326 4.56 -10.90 -9.50
CA ASP A 326 3.90 -9.62 -9.26
C ASP A 326 3.31 -9.08 -10.57
N TYR A 327 2.03 -8.73 -10.51
CA TYR A 327 1.27 -8.23 -11.64
C TYR A 327 1.32 -6.70 -11.76
N ILE A 328 1.55 -5.94 -10.68
CA ILE A 328 1.51 -4.48 -10.74
C ILE A 328 2.53 -3.86 -11.67
N PRO A 329 3.77 -4.35 -11.77
CA PRO A 329 4.70 -3.86 -12.76
C PRO A 329 4.25 -4.07 -14.21
N LYS A 330 3.17 -4.83 -14.46
CA LYS A 330 2.64 -5.06 -15.80
C LYS A 330 1.56 -4.06 -16.20
N VAL A 331 1.20 -3.10 -15.34
CA VAL A 331 0.15 -2.10 -15.59
C VAL A 331 0.70 -0.66 -15.50
N PRO A 332 0.12 0.30 -16.26
CA PRO A 332 -0.86 0.12 -17.32
C PRO A 332 -0.28 -0.64 -18.52
N ALA A 333 -1.08 -1.49 -19.15
CA ALA A 333 -0.68 -2.24 -20.35
C ALA A 333 -1.30 -1.62 -21.61
N SER A 334 -0.67 -1.86 -22.77
CA SER A 334 -1.28 -1.44 -24.04
C SER A 334 -2.46 -2.33 -24.38
N LYS A 335 -3.61 -1.72 -24.74
CA LYS A 335 -4.78 -2.46 -25.20
C LYS A 335 -4.44 -3.17 -26.52
N PRO A 336 -4.60 -4.51 -26.62
CA PRO A 336 -4.06 -5.30 -27.73
C PRO A 336 -4.65 -4.97 -29.12
N LEU A 337 -5.79 -4.28 -29.19
CA LEU A 337 -6.49 -3.95 -30.44
C LEU A 337 -6.37 -2.47 -30.85
N ILE A 338 -5.65 -1.65 -30.09
CA ILE A 338 -5.48 -0.22 -30.39
C ILE A 338 -4.00 0.03 -30.66
N PRO A 339 -3.61 0.45 -31.87
CA PRO A 339 -2.24 0.85 -32.16
C PRO A 339 -1.86 2.04 -31.28
N VAL A 340 -1.05 1.80 -30.24
CA VAL A 340 -0.45 2.88 -29.44
C VAL A 340 0.97 3.07 -29.96
N SER A 341 1.24 4.22 -30.58
CA SER A 341 2.57 4.59 -31.09
C SER A 341 3.56 4.87 -29.95
N ASN A 342 3.06 5.28 -28.79
CA ASN A 342 3.84 5.61 -27.60
C ASN A 342 3.24 4.90 -26.37
N PRO A 343 3.51 3.60 -26.13
CA PRO A 343 2.89 2.85 -25.04
C PRO A 343 3.43 3.28 -23.67
N PHE A 344 2.71 2.94 -22.59
CA PHE A 344 3.30 2.92 -21.26
C PHE A 344 4.40 1.87 -21.22
N VAL A 345 5.59 2.28 -20.79
CA VAL A 345 6.73 1.38 -20.58
C VAL A 345 7.43 1.77 -19.30
N HIS A 346 8.12 0.82 -18.69
CA HIS A 346 8.99 1.12 -17.56
C HIS A 346 10.22 1.93 -17.97
N ILE A 347 10.72 2.72 -17.02
CA ILE A 347 12.12 3.19 -17.06
C ILE A 347 13.08 2.00 -17.08
N ASP A 348 14.30 2.20 -17.55
CA ASP A 348 15.23 1.08 -17.74
C ASP A 348 15.81 0.54 -16.42
N ALA A 349 16.55 -0.57 -16.50
CA ALA A 349 17.16 -1.31 -15.38
C ALA A 349 16.15 -1.91 -14.39
N GLY A 350 15.84 -3.20 -14.61
CA GLY A 350 14.99 -3.97 -13.70
C GLY A 350 15.64 -5.27 -13.27
N VAL A 351 15.24 -5.75 -12.10
CA VAL A 351 15.65 -7.03 -11.51
C VAL A 351 14.42 -7.75 -10.99
N MET A 352 14.29 -9.02 -11.33
CA MET A 352 13.30 -9.91 -10.77
C MET A 352 13.89 -10.62 -9.56
N VAL A 353 13.18 -10.58 -8.43
CA VAL A 353 13.57 -11.27 -7.18
C VAL A 353 12.65 -12.46 -6.93
N TYR A 354 13.18 -13.46 -6.24
CA TYR A 354 12.52 -14.74 -5.99
C TYR A 354 12.72 -15.16 -4.53
N PRO A 355 11.79 -15.93 -3.95
CA PRO A 355 11.90 -16.41 -2.58
C PRO A 355 12.90 -17.58 -2.42
N ASP A 356 13.34 -18.19 -3.53
CA ASP A 356 14.05 -19.46 -3.55
C ASP A 356 15.18 -19.55 -4.60
N LYS A 357 15.45 -18.47 -5.35
CA LYS A 357 16.58 -18.41 -6.29
C LYS A 357 17.16 -17.01 -6.42
N GLN A 358 18.36 -16.94 -7.00
CA GLN A 358 19.08 -15.68 -7.19
C GLN A 358 18.32 -14.72 -8.13
N PRO A 359 18.46 -13.40 -7.94
CA PRO A 359 17.79 -12.43 -8.79
C PRO A 359 18.22 -12.52 -10.26
N GLU A 360 17.29 -12.19 -11.16
CA GLU A 360 17.51 -12.21 -12.61
C GLU A 360 17.27 -10.81 -13.19
N SER A 361 18.09 -10.38 -14.16
CA SER A 361 17.85 -9.10 -14.84
C SER A 361 16.56 -9.14 -15.66
N LEU A 362 15.78 -8.07 -15.59
CA LEU A 362 14.63 -7.86 -16.45
C LEU A 362 15.04 -7.23 -17.78
N PRO A 363 14.51 -7.70 -18.92
CA PRO A 363 14.68 -7.01 -20.19
C PRO A 363 14.13 -5.58 -20.15
N SER A 364 14.75 -4.69 -20.92
CA SER A 364 14.24 -3.33 -21.10
C SER A 364 12.89 -3.35 -21.80
N GLU A 365 11.97 -2.49 -21.35
CA GLU A 365 10.69 -2.27 -22.04
C GLU A 365 10.74 -1.11 -23.04
N ILE A 366 11.82 -0.31 -23.03
CA ILE A 366 11.96 0.83 -23.96
C ILE A 366 12.01 0.31 -25.40
N GLY A 367 11.17 0.88 -26.27
CA GLY A 367 11.02 0.43 -27.65
C GLY A 367 10.16 -0.83 -27.83
N THR A 368 9.62 -1.40 -26.74
CA THR A 368 8.70 -2.54 -26.79
C THR A 368 7.23 -2.07 -26.74
N LYS A 369 6.30 -3.01 -26.89
CA LYS A 369 4.86 -2.78 -26.70
C LYS A 369 4.33 -3.79 -25.69
N PRO A 370 4.42 -3.50 -24.38
CA PRO A 370 3.95 -4.42 -23.35
C PRO A 370 2.46 -4.73 -23.55
N THR A 371 2.15 -6.01 -23.69
CA THR A 371 0.79 -6.49 -23.91
C THR A 371 0.06 -6.68 -22.59
N TRP A 372 -1.26 -6.57 -22.66
CA TRP A 372 -2.14 -6.89 -21.54
C TRP A 372 -2.01 -8.38 -21.17
N SER A 373 -2.02 -8.67 -19.87
CA SER A 373 -2.07 -10.03 -19.34
C SER A 373 -3.12 -10.08 -18.22
N ILE A 374 -3.67 -11.25 -17.92
CA ILE A 374 -4.66 -11.37 -16.84
C ILE A 374 -3.91 -11.47 -15.51
N PRO A 375 -4.33 -10.75 -14.44
CA PRO A 375 -3.75 -10.93 -13.11
C PRO A 375 -3.88 -12.40 -12.68
N THR A 376 -2.76 -13.05 -12.36
CA THR A 376 -2.76 -14.46 -11.92
C THR A 376 -2.85 -14.61 -10.41
N ALA A 377 -2.35 -13.61 -9.65
CA ALA A 377 -2.47 -13.50 -8.19
C ALA A 377 -2.06 -12.09 -7.74
N ILE A 378 -2.60 -11.63 -6.61
CA ILE A 378 -2.21 -10.35 -5.99
C ILE A 378 -1.19 -10.56 -4.86
N SER A 379 -1.17 -11.73 -4.22
CA SER A 379 -0.27 -12.00 -3.10
C SER A 379 1.22 -11.75 -3.37
N PRO A 380 1.79 -11.99 -4.58
CA PRO A 380 3.20 -11.68 -4.83
C PRO A 380 3.53 -10.18 -4.75
N HIS A 381 2.51 -9.32 -4.76
CA HIS A 381 2.66 -7.87 -4.60
C HIS A 381 2.76 -7.43 -3.13
N TYR A 382 2.56 -8.33 -2.16
CA TYR A 382 2.58 -7.93 -0.76
C TYR A 382 4.01 -7.63 -0.31
N THR A 383 4.16 -6.64 0.56
CA THR A 383 5.46 -6.32 1.17
C THR A 383 6.09 -7.54 1.84
N THR A 384 5.29 -8.42 2.45
CA THR A 384 5.75 -9.68 3.05
C THR A 384 6.42 -10.62 2.05
N GLU A 385 5.94 -10.68 0.81
CA GLU A 385 6.53 -11.48 -0.26
C GLU A 385 7.79 -10.83 -0.83
N TYR A 386 7.80 -9.50 -0.95
CA TYR A 386 9.03 -8.75 -1.30
C TYR A 386 10.13 -8.94 -0.26
N TYR A 387 9.80 -8.90 1.04
CA TYR A 387 10.75 -9.14 2.13
C TYR A 387 11.39 -10.53 1.98
N LYS A 388 10.59 -11.59 1.83
CA LYS A 388 11.10 -12.96 1.65
C LYS A 388 12.07 -13.05 0.47
N SER A 389 11.68 -12.51 -0.68
CA SER A 389 12.50 -12.55 -1.89
C SER A 389 13.79 -11.72 -1.76
N LEU A 390 13.75 -10.59 -1.06
CA LEU A 390 14.93 -9.75 -0.82
C LEU A 390 15.87 -10.33 0.23
N VAL A 391 15.35 -10.99 1.28
CA VAL A 391 16.18 -11.76 2.22
C VAL A 391 16.89 -12.91 1.49
N PHE A 392 16.18 -13.64 0.63
CA PHE A 392 16.81 -14.68 -0.18
C PHE A 392 17.87 -14.09 -1.11
N ALA A 393 17.56 -12.98 -1.80
CA ALA A 393 18.51 -12.31 -2.68
C ALA A 393 19.81 -11.89 -1.96
N THR A 394 19.69 -11.38 -0.73
CA THR A 394 20.86 -10.90 0.05
C THR A 394 21.64 -12.02 0.74
N THR A 395 20.99 -13.13 1.11
CA THR A 395 21.61 -14.17 1.97
C THR A 395 21.76 -15.53 1.31
N GLY A 396 21.09 -15.76 0.17
CA GLY A 396 20.92 -17.09 -0.44
C GLY A 396 20.07 -18.05 0.38
N LYS A 397 19.35 -17.56 1.40
CA LYS A 397 18.51 -18.37 2.31
C LYS A 397 17.17 -17.68 2.56
N PRO A 398 16.07 -18.45 2.75
CA PRO A 398 14.82 -17.86 3.21
C PRO A 398 14.96 -17.28 4.63
N PRO A 399 14.10 -16.34 5.05
CA PRO A 399 14.12 -15.77 6.40
C PRO A 399 13.94 -16.85 7.49
N VAL A 400 14.61 -16.67 8.62
CA VAL A 400 14.74 -17.71 9.68
C VAL A 400 13.38 -18.06 10.26
N SER A 401 12.53 -17.07 10.47
CA SER A 401 11.16 -17.24 10.97
C SER A 401 10.18 -17.88 10.01
N ALA A 402 10.46 -17.88 8.70
CA ALA A 402 9.71 -18.70 7.76
C ALA A 402 9.88 -20.21 8.06
N THR A 403 10.89 -20.57 8.85
CA THR A 403 11.20 -21.95 9.26
C THR A 403 10.59 -22.35 10.61
N LEU A 404 10.16 -21.39 11.45
CA LEU A 404 9.69 -21.66 12.83
C LEU A 404 8.26 -21.18 13.12
N ALA A 405 7.61 -20.47 12.21
CA ALA A 405 6.21 -20.04 12.36
C ALA A 405 5.37 -20.28 11.10
N ARG A 406 5.26 -21.54 10.66
CA ARG A 406 4.01 -22.08 10.07
C ARG A 406 4.13 -23.59 9.83
N ALA A 407 3.13 -24.34 10.31
CA ALA A 407 2.81 -25.66 9.76
C ALA A 407 2.72 -25.53 8.22
N PRO A 408 3.14 -26.56 7.46
CA PRO A 408 3.54 -26.41 6.05
C PRO A 408 2.45 -25.72 5.24
N HIS A 409 2.79 -24.56 4.66
CA HIS A 409 2.07 -24.07 3.50
C HIS A 409 2.23 -25.11 2.39
N SER A 410 1.13 -25.77 2.06
CA SER A 410 1.08 -26.70 0.94
C SER A 410 1.56 -26.01 -0.35
N PRO A 411 2.32 -26.73 -1.19
CA PRO A 411 3.02 -26.17 -2.34
C PRO A 411 2.05 -25.77 -3.44
N SER A 412 2.43 -24.73 -4.19
CA SER A 412 2.04 -24.49 -5.59
C SER A 412 0.55 -24.60 -5.98
N LEU A 413 0.00 -23.45 -6.36
CA LEU A 413 -1.31 -23.20 -6.96
C LEU A 413 -1.59 -23.88 -8.34
N SER A 414 -1.00 -25.02 -8.70
CA SER A 414 -1.26 -25.67 -10.01
C SER A 414 -2.03 -26.98 -10.00
N THR A 415 -2.39 -27.54 -8.84
CA THR A 415 -3.23 -28.75 -8.78
C THR A 415 -4.11 -28.78 -7.53
N TYR A 416 -5.09 -27.88 -7.43
CA TYR A 416 -6.26 -28.17 -6.58
C TYR A 416 -7.17 -29.11 -7.37
N ASN A 417 -6.96 -30.40 -7.19
CA ASN A 417 -7.86 -31.42 -7.70
C ASN A 417 -9.10 -31.45 -6.78
N THR A 418 -10.28 -31.12 -7.32
CA THR A 418 -11.57 -31.11 -6.60
C THR A 418 -11.91 -32.45 -5.94
N THR A 419 -11.18 -33.51 -6.25
CA THR A 419 -11.34 -34.86 -5.71
C THR A 419 -10.66 -35.11 -4.36
N GLN A 420 -9.84 -34.18 -3.83
CA GLN A 420 -9.13 -34.34 -2.54
C GLN A 420 -9.54 -33.33 -1.47
N VAL A 421 -10.76 -32.79 -1.52
CA VAL A 421 -11.42 -32.43 -0.26
C VAL A 421 -11.63 -33.78 0.45
N THR A 422 -10.82 -34.06 1.46
CA THR A 422 -11.12 -35.19 2.34
C THR A 422 -12.42 -34.81 3.05
N ALA A 423 -13.55 -35.24 2.48
CA ALA A 423 -14.85 -35.16 3.11
C ALA A 423 -14.75 -35.93 4.42
N LYS A 424 -14.40 -35.23 5.49
CA LYS A 424 -14.58 -35.74 6.85
C LYS A 424 -15.88 -35.25 7.48
N LEU A 425 -16.63 -34.42 6.78
CA LEU A 425 -17.81 -33.76 7.32
C LEU A 425 -18.96 -33.91 6.33
N GLU A 426 -19.84 -34.87 6.61
CA GLU A 426 -21.14 -35.00 5.97
C GLU A 426 -21.98 -33.75 6.34
N PRO A 427 -22.40 -32.92 5.36
CA PRO A 427 -23.19 -31.71 5.61
C PRO A 427 -24.50 -31.98 6.38
N GLU A 428 -24.96 -33.23 6.42
CA GLU A 428 -26.17 -33.67 7.12
C GLU A 428 -26.03 -33.72 8.65
N THR A 429 -24.82 -33.48 9.19
CA THR A 429 -24.56 -33.49 10.64
C THR A 429 -24.53 -32.11 11.29
N ARG A 430 -24.67 -31.02 10.53
CA ARG A 430 -24.70 -29.65 11.06
C ARG A 430 -26.13 -29.18 11.34
N ASN A 431 -26.32 -28.48 12.45
CA ASN A 431 -27.58 -27.80 12.72
C ASN A 431 -27.75 -26.66 11.72
N ALA A 432 -28.87 -26.64 10.98
CA ALA A 432 -29.29 -25.42 10.29
C ALA A 432 -29.40 -24.31 11.33
N LEU A 433 -28.95 -23.10 10.99
CA LEU A 433 -29.14 -21.93 11.84
C LEU A 433 -30.47 -21.26 11.46
N PRO A 434 -31.59 -21.59 12.13
CA PRO A 434 -32.88 -20.99 11.82
C PRO A 434 -32.82 -19.47 12.02
N GLY A 435 -33.23 -18.71 11.01
CA GLY A 435 -33.21 -17.25 11.03
C GLY A 435 -31.93 -16.61 10.47
N ALA A 436 -30.99 -17.39 9.91
CA ALA A 436 -29.91 -16.82 9.11
C ALA A 436 -30.46 -16.29 7.77
N GLU A 437 -30.17 -15.02 7.48
CA GLU A 437 -30.48 -14.39 6.21
C GLU A 437 -29.29 -14.56 5.27
N VAL A 438 -29.47 -15.23 4.14
CA VAL A 438 -28.43 -15.32 3.11
C VAL A 438 -28.94 -14.71 1.82
N THR A 439 -28.19 -13.78 1.26
CA THR A 439 -28.44 -13.21 -0.06
C THR A 439 -27.23 -13.38 -0.95
N PHE A 440 -27.47 -13.62 -2.24
CA PHE A 440 -26.44 -13.58 -3.27
C PHE A 440 -26.99 -12.80 -4.45
N GLU A 441 -26.36 -11.66 -4.75
CA GLU A 441 -26.85 -10.71 -5.73
C GLU A 441 -25.76 -10.40 -6.77
N PRO A 442 -26.15 -10.10 -8.02
CA PRO A 442 -25.24 -9.55 -9.01
C PRO A 442 -24.68 -8.21 -8.53
N GLY A 443 -23.36 -8.11 -8.38
CA GLY A 443 -22.64 -6.87 -8.13
C GLY A 443 -22.32 -6.10 -9.41
N HIS A 444 -22.00 -4.81 -9.29
CA HIS A 444 -21.53 -4.00 -10.43
C HIS A 444 -20.17 -4.53 -10.94
N GLY A 445 -20.01 -4.60 -12.27
CA GLY A 445 -18.71 -4.91 -12.90
C GLY A 445 -18.37 -6.41 -13.05
N GLY A 446 -19.36 -7.30 -13.01
CA GLY A 446 -19.13 -8.75 -13.16
C GLY A 446 -18.66 -9.43 -11.88
N PHE A 447 -19.08 -8.89 -10.73
CA PHE A 447 -18.89 -9.50 -9.42
C PHE A 447 -20.20 -10.07 -8.91
N VAL A 448 -20.11 -11.02 -7.98
CA VAL A 448 -21.23 -11.50 -7.17
C VAL A 448 -20.95 -11.08 -5.74
N VAL A 449 -21.95 -10.46 -5.12
CA VAL A 449 -21.89 -10.06 -3.72
C VAL A 449 -22.86 -10.94 -2.93
N GLY A 450 -22.33 -11.65 -1.94
CA GLY A 450 -23.12 -12.42 -1.00
C GLY A 450 -23.11 -11.80 0.38
N LYS A 451 -24.23 -11.91 1.10
CA LYS A 451 -24.31 -11.55 2.52
C LYS A 451 -24.90 -12.71 3.32
N VAL A 452 -24.33 -12.97 4.48
CA VAL A 452 -24.84 -13.92 5.47
C VAL A 452 -25.03 -13.15 6.77
N ARG A 453 -26.26 -12.99 7.25
CA ARG A 453 -26.57 -12.35 8.53
C ARG A 453 -27.19 -13.37 9.48
N TYR A 454 -26.68 -13.45 10.70
CA TYR A 454 -27.27 -14.28 11.75
C TYR A 454 -27.09 -13.58 13.09
N GLY A 455 -28.16 -13.12 13.75
CA GLY A 455 -28.03 -12.27 14.94
C GLY A 455 -27.20 -11.01 14.66
N HIS A 456 -26.10 -10.82 15.40
CA HIS A 456 -25.13 -9.72 15.25
C HIS A 456 -23.99 -10.03 14.28
N PHE A 457 -23.98 -11.23 13.70
CA PHE A 457 -22.95 -11.66 12.78
C PHE A 457 -23.27 -11.23 11.37
N LEU A 458 -22.30 -10.59 10.69
CA LEU A 458 -22.37 -10.26 9.27
C LEU A 458 -21.18 -10.86 8.52
N GLY A 459 -21.50 -11.74 7.58
CA GLY A 459 -20.60 -12.28 6.57
C GLY A 459 -20.79 -11.55 5.25
N GLU A 460 -19.71 -11.06 4.65
CA GLU A 460 -19.70 -10.50 3.30
C GLU A 460 -18.85 -11.36 2.38
N ILE A 461 -19.34 -11.60 1.17
CA ILE A 461 -18.74 -12.50 0.19
C ILE A 461 -18.61 -11.72 -1.11
N VAL A 462 -17.43 -11.78 -1.72
CA VAL A 462 -17.18 -11.18 -3.03
C VAL A 462 -16.54 -12.22 -3.93
N ALA A 463 -17.15 -12.46 -5.09
CA ALA A 463 -16.64 -13.39 -6.08
C ALA A 463 -16.62 -12.75 -7.47
N LEU A 464 -15.64 -13.14 -8.30
CA LEU A 464 -15.58 -12.75 -9.71
C LEU A 464 -16.44 -13.71 -10.53
N GLY A 465 -17.43 -13.19 -11.24
CA GLY A 465 -18.32 -13.98 -12.07
C GLY A 465 -19.73 -13.40 -12.15
N THR A 466 -20.58 -14.12 -12.87
CA THR A 466 -22.02 -13.87 -12.99
C THR A 466 -22.77 -14.88 -12.13
N LEU A 467 -23.87 -14.44 -11.53
CA LEU A 467 -24.81 -15.31 -10.82
C LEU A 467 -26.22 -14.85 -11.17
N SER A 468 -27.06 -15.78 -11.61
CA SER A 468 -28.50 -15.53 -11.77
C SER A 468 -29.13 -15.26 -10.40
N GLU A 469 -30.17 -14.44 -10.31
CA GLU A 469 -30.83 -14.17 -9.03
C GLU A 469 -31.24 -15.48 -8.31
N VAL A 470 -30.79 -15.64 -7.07
CA VAL A 470 -31.12 -16.80 -6.22
C VAL A 470 -31.92 -16.29 -5.02
N SER A 471 -33.19 -16.68 -4.92
CA SER A 471 -34.14 -16.01 -4.00
C SER A 471 -34.95 -16.96 -3.11
N GLN A 472 -34.83 -18.28 -3.24
CA GLN A 472 -35.71 -19.19 -2.49
C GLN A 472 -34.97 -20.01 -1.42
N ASN A 473 -35.48 -19.90 -0.19
CA ASN A 473 -35.10 -20.68 0.99
C ASN A 473 -33.59 -20.75 1.27
N PRO A 474 -32.92 -19.60 1.48
CA PRO A 474 -31.53 -19.61 1.92
C PRO A 474 -31.37 -20.34 3.26
N GLN A 475 -30.40 -21.23 3.34
CA GLN A 475 -30.02 -21.94 4.56
C GLN A 475 -28.53 -21.77 4.81
N PHE A 476 -28.16 -21.54 6.06
CA PHE A 476 -26.78 -21.46 6.50
C PHE A 476 -26.50 -22.52 7.55
N PHE A 477 -25.43 -23.28 7.33
CA PHE A 477 -24.97 -24.38 8.19
C PHE A 477 -23.56 -24.06 8.64
N CYS A 478 -23.32 -24.01 9.95
CA CYS A 478 -22.01 -23.72 10.51
C CYS A 478 -21.82 -24.45 11.84
N ASP A 479 -20.61 -24.94 12.10
CA ASP A 479 -20.28 -25.62 13.37
C ASP A 479 -20.13 -24.65 14.54
N SER A 480 -19.58 -23.46 14.28
CA SER A 480 -19.37 -22.38 15.25
C SER A 480 -19.13 -21.08 14.50
N MET A 481 -19.81 -20.01 14.90
CA MET A 481 -19.58 -18.68 14.30
C MET A 481 -18.16 -18.20 14.60
N GLU A 482 -17.56 -18.57 15.75
CA GLU A 482 -16.18 -18.25 16.09
C GLU A 482 -15.16 -18.83 15.08
N ALA A 483 -15.47 -19.97 14.44
CA ALA A 483 -14.61 -20.58 13.42
C ALA A 483 -14.49 -19.74 12.14
N LEU A 484 -15.42 -18.80 11.93
CA LEU A 484 -15.43 -17.88 10.78
C LEU A 484 -14.70 -16.56 11.08
N TYR A 485 -14.28 -16.30 12.32
CA TYR A 485 -13.64 -15.04 12.72
C TYR A 485 -12.14 -14.99 12.46
N GLY A 486 -11.65 -13.81 12.06
CA GLY A 486 -10.25 -13.41 12.20
C GLY A 486 -9.25 -14.08 11.24
N LYS A 487 -9.72 -14.81 10.22
CA LYS A 487 -8.86 -15.48 9.23
C LYS A 487 -9.33 -15.20 7.79
N GLU A 488 -8.44 -15.42 6.82
CA GLU A 488 -8.84 -15.41 5.41
C GLU A 488 -9.81 -16.58 5.16
N ASN A 489 -11.04 -16.25 4.82
CA ASN A 489 -12.06 -17.24 4.52
C ASN A 489 -12.28 -17.26 3.00
N HIS A 490 -12.22 -18.44 2.41
CA HIS A 490 -12.51 -18.63 0.99
C HIS A 490 -13.93 -19.16 0.81
N ALA A 491 -14.61 -18.69 -0.23
CA ALA A 491 -15.90 -19.20 -0.65
C ALA A 491 -15.72 -20.03 -1.93
N VAL A 492 -16.19 -21.28 -1.92
CA VAL A 492 -16.25 -22.15 -3.11
C VAL A 492 -17.69 -22.32 -3.50
N PHE A 493 -17.99 -21.97 -4.75
CA PHE A 493 -19.34 -21.97 -5.29
C PHE A 493 -19.53 -23.20 -6.16
N SER A 494 -20.69 -23.83 -6.05
CA SER A 494 -21.08 -24.98 -6.84
C SER A 494 -22.58 -25.00 -7.07
N VAL A 495 -23.03 -25.64 -8.15
CA VAL A 495 -24.45 -25.86 -8.43
C VAL A 495 -24.76 -27.33 -8.20
N LYS A 496 -25.73 -27.59 -7.32
CA LYS A 496 -26.29 -28.91 -7.08
C LYS A 496 -27.65 -29.04 -7.78
N ASP A 497 -27.84 -30.17 -8.45
CA ASP A 497 -29.09 -30.55 -9.13
C ASP A 497 -29.60 -29.51 -10.14
N GLY A 498 -28.70 -28.70 -10.70
CA GLY A 498 -28.99 -27.61 -11.65
C GLY A 498 -29.63 -26.36 -11.04
N LYS A 499 -30.14 -26.41 -9.81
CA LYS A 499 -31.03 -25.38 -9.25
C LYS A 499 -30.66 -24.88 -7.85
N THR A 500 -29.69 -25.50 -7.20
CA THR A 500 -29.27 -25.15 -5.84
C THR A 500 -27.85 -24.62 -5.87
N LEU A 501 -27.68 -23.34 -5.54
CA LEU A 501 -26.38 -22.76 -5.28
C LEU A 501 -25.89 -23.24 -3.91
N GLU A 502 -24.71 -23.85 -3.88
CA GLU A 502 -24.01 -24.21 -2.65
C GLU A 502 -22.70 -23.42 -2.57
N VAL A 503 -22.53 -22.66 -1.49
CA VAL A 503 -21.34 -21.87 -1.18
C VAL A 503 -20.69 -22.44 0.07
N ARG A 504 -19.53 -23.06 -0.09
CA ARG A 504 -18.75 -23.66 0.99
C ARG A 504 -17.69 -22.68 1.48
N PHE A 505 -17.63 -22.48 2.78
CA PHE A 505 -16.70 -21.57 3.44
C PHE A 505 -15.52 -22.36 3.98
N ILE A 506 -14.32 -22.04 3.49
CA ILE A 506 -13.08 -22.76 3.78
C ILE A 506 -12.16 -21.84 4.57
N VAL A 507 -11.71 -22.32 5.72
CA VAL A 507 -10.75 -21.64 6.62
C VAL A 507 -9.65 -22.64 6.94
N ASP A 508 -8.38 -22.26 6.72
CA ASP A 508 -7.22 -23.14 6.91
C ASP A 508 -7.38 -24.53 6.25
N ASP A 509 -7.83 -24.54 4.99
CA ASP A 509 -8.14 -25.76 4.19
C ASP A 509 -9.25 -26.67 4.76
N GLN A 510 -10.05 -26.17 5.71
CA GLN A 510 -11.20 -26.89 6.28
C GLN A 510 -12.51 -26.21 5.94
N GLU A 511 -13.51 -26.99 5.52
CA GLU A 511 -14.87 -26.50 5.35
C GLU A 511 -15.52 -26.29 6.72
N VAL A 512 -15.79 -25.04 7.07
CA VAL A 512 -16.33 -24.64 8.40
C VAL A 512 -17.80 -24.21 8.35
N ALA A 513 -18.29 -23.82 7.17
CA ALA A 513 -19.68 -23.49 6.95
C ALA A 513 -20.12 -23.76 5.51
N VAL A 514 -21.44 -23.84 5.30
CA VAL A 514 -22.06 -23.97 3.98
C VAL A 514 -23.32 -23.10 3.94
N ALA A 515 -23.44 -22.28 2.90
CA ALA A 515 -24.69 -21.62 2.55
C ALA A 515 -25.32 -22.34 1.34
N ARG A 516 -26.64 -22.50 1.37
CA ARG A 516 -27.43 -23.03 0.26
C ARG A 516 -28.54 -22.08 -0.08
N ALA A 517 -28.78 -21.86 -1.36
CA ALA A 517 -29.94 -21.13 -1.83
C ALA A 517 -30.45 -21.79 -3.11
N SER A 518 -31.77 -21.96 -3.23
CA SER A 518 -32.38 -22.59 -4.40
C SER A 518 -33.08 -21.54 -5.27
N THR A 519 -33.26 -21.88 -6.54
CA THR A 519 -34.05 -21.10 -7.50
C THR A 519 -35.02 -22.00 -8.26
N SER A 520 -36.09 -21.41 -8.80
CA SER A 520 -37.05 -22.11 -9.66
C SER A 520 -36.48 -22.42 -11.06
N GLU A 521 -35.53 -21.58 -11.51
CA GLU A 521 -34.84 -21.68 -12.81
C GLU A 521 -33.49 -22.38 -12.68
N ASP A 522 -32.93 -22.86 -13.80
CA ASP A 522 -31.61 -23.49 -13.79
C ASP A 522 -30.50 -22.42 -13.63
N ILE A 523 -29.46 -22.76 -12.87
CA ILE A 523 -28.30 -21.90 -12.65
C ILE A 523 -27.24 -22.23 -13.71
N ASP A 524 -27.23 -21.44 -14.79
CA ASP A 524 -26.34 -21.68 -15.93
C ASP A 524 -24.88 -21.25 -15.66
N GLN A 525 -24.67 -20.28 -14.78
CA GLN A 525 -23.36 -19.73 -14.45
C GLN A 525 -23.26 -19.40 -12.97
N VAL A 526 -22.12 -19.79 -12.38
CA VAL A 526 -21.73 -19.41 -11.03
C VAL A 526 -20.25 -19.03 -11.03
N PRO A 527 -19.81 -18.13 -10.14
CA PRO A 527 -18.40 -18.02 -9.81
C PRO A 527 -17.87 -19.39 -9.41
N THR A 528 -16.57 -19.63 -9.57
CA THR A 528 -15.96 -20.86 -9.00
C THR A 528 -15.44 -20.60 -7.58
N ARG A 529 -14.99 -19.36 -7.31
CA ARG A 529 -14.34 -18.96 -6.06
C ARG A 529 -14.64 -17.51 -5.71
N GLY A 530 -14.69 -17.23 -4.42
CA GLY A 530 -14.76 -15.89 -3.85
C GLY A 530 -13.96 -15.77 -2.56
N VAL A 531 -13.84 -14.54 -2.08
CA VAL A 531 -13.29 -14.22 -0.76
C VAL A 531 -14.46 -13.83 0.13
N CYS A 532 -14.40 -14.23 1.39
CA CYS A 532 -15.42 -13.84 2.35
C CYS A 532 -14.81 -13.39 3.68
N ARG A 533 -15.55 -12.56 4.40
CA ARG A 533 -15.17 -12.03 5.70
C ARG A 533 -16.37 -12.05 6.61
N PHE A 534 -16.18 -12.53 7.84
CA PHE A 534 -17.20 -12.47 8.88
C PHE A 534 -16.72 -11.52 9.99
N TYR A 535 -17.65 -10.70 10.48
CA TYR A 535 -17.40 -9.73 11.53
C TYR A 535 -18.69 -9.49 12.34
N ASP A 536 -18.52 -8.89 13.53
CA ASP A 536 -19.64 -8.40 14.33
C ASP A 536 -20.11 -7.07 13.73
N ASP A 537 -21.40 -6.92 13.47
CA ASP A 537 -21.98 -5.70 12.86
C ASP A 537 -22.24 -4.57 13.87
N GLY A 538 -21.78 -4.73 15.12
CA GLY A 538 -21.85 -3.73 16.19
C GLY A 538 -23.20 -3.71 16.91
N THR A 539 -24.13 -4.60 16.55
CA THR A 539 -25.38 -4.75 17.29
C THR A 539 -25.17 -5.38 18.67
N LEU A 540 -24.08 -6.14 18.88
CA LEU A 540 -23.74 -6.67 20.20
C LEU A 540 -23.35 -5.54 21.18
N GLU A 541 -22.56 -4.54 20.77
CA GLU A 541 -22.26 -3.37 21.61
C GLU A 541 -23.53 -2.58 21.99
N ALA A 542 -24.47 -2.44 21.05
CA ALA A 542 -25.75 -1.77 21.29
C ALA A 542 -26.69 -2.60 22.21
N VAL A 543 -26.68 -3.93 22.07
CA VAL A 543 -27.42 -4.85 22.94
C VAL A 543 -26.77 -4.95 24.32
N GLU A 544 -25.45 -4.98 24.44
CA GLU A 544 -24.71 -4.94 25.70
C GLU A 544 -24.92 -3.61 26.42
N GLN A 545 -24.94 -2.48 25.71
CA GLN A 545 -25.34 -1.18 26.26
C GLN A 545 -26.81 -1.17 26.71
N SER A 546 -27.71 -1.76 25.92
CA SER A 546 -29.15 -1.85 26.27
C SER A 546 -29.41 -2.78 27.46
N VAL A 547 -28.69 -3.90 27.55
CA VAL A 547 -28.73 -4.85 28.66
C VAL A 547 -28.08 -4.24 29.91
N ALA A 548 -26.98 -3.49 29.78
CA ALA A 548 -26.36 -2.76 30.87
C ALA A 548 -27.27 -1.63 31.39
N GLN A 549 -27.96 -0.91 30.49
CA GLN A 549 -28.96 0.10 30.86
C GLN A 549 -30.20 -0.52 31.53
N SER A 550 -30.66 -1.67 31.03
CA SER A 550 -31.79 -2.40 31.60
C SER A 550 -31.44 -3.00 32.97
N ALA A 551 -30.22 -3.53 33.14
CA ALA A 551 -29.72 -4.01 34.42
C ALA A 551 -29.58 -2.86 35.44
N ALA A 552 -29.07 -1.69 35.02
CA ALA A 552 -28.99 -0.51 35.86
C ALA A 552 -30.37 0.00 36.33
N ALA A 553 -31.39 -0.07 35.48
CA ALA A 553 -32.77 0.28 35.84
C ALA A 553 -33.40 -0.69 36.85
N VAL A 554 -33.09 -2.00 36.75
CA VAL A 554 -33.54 -3.01 37.72
C VAL A 554 -32.87 -2.81 39.09
N PHE A 555 -31.60 -2.42 39.13
CA PHE A 555 -30.91 -2.13 40.39
C PHE A 555 -31.35 -0.80 41.04
N GLN A 556 -31.81 0.19 40.27
CA GLN A 556 -32.37 1.43 40.84
C GLN A 556 -33.77 1.25 41.45
N HIS A 557 -34.56 0.28 40.99
CA HIS A 557 -35.86 -0.05 41.59
C HIS A 557 -35.78 -0.99 42.81
N ALA A 558 -34.63 -1.63 43.05
CA ALA A 558 -34.40 -2.45 44.24
C ALA A 558 -33.89 -1.65 45.47
N SER A 559 -33.60 -0.36 45.28
CA SER A 559 -33.09 0.55 46.32
C SER A 559 -34.01 1.74 46.63
N ALA A 560 -35.31 1.63 46.32
CA ALA A 560 -36.34 2.60 46.67
C ALA A 560 -37.45 1.96 47.51
#